data_AF-A0A1D2QHP5-F1
#
_entry.id   AF-A0A1D2QHP5-F1
#
_cell.length_a   1.000
_cell.length_b   1.000
_cell.length_c   1.000
_cell.angle_alpha   90.00
_cell.angle_beta   90.00
_cell.angle_gamma   90.00
#
_symmetry.space_group_name_H-M   'P 1'
#
loop_
_entity.id
_entity.type
_entity.pdbx_description
1 polymer ?
#
loop_
_entity_poly.entity_id
_entity_poly.type
_entity_poly.pdbx_seq_one_letter_code
_entity_poly.pdbx_strand_id
1 'polypeptide(L)'
;MSNCGVGRIGSADATEDDLPGVGAIDWNSECDGDHAEMRFTPSASGWYRIGARLQTTDERRDFGWEAVDVKIVETDESRWVIESQWKVSPRL
;
A
#
# COMPACT_ATOMS: atom_id res chain seq x y z
N MET A 1 17.14 2.01 3.08
CA MET A 1 15.85 1.78 3.77
C MET A 1 14.80 2.48 2.95
N SER A 2 13.71 1.79 2.62
CA SER A 2 12.69 2.33 1.72
C SER A 2 11.64 3.09 2.51
N ASN A 3 11.32 4.32 2.07
CA ASN A 3 10.45 5.26 2.79
C ASN A 3 8.98 5.20 2.33
N CYS A 4 8.72 4.50 1.21
CA CYS A 4 7.38 4.16 0.76
C CYS A 4 7.37 2.86 -0.04
N GLY A 5 6.18 2.29 -0.26
CA GLY A 5 6.04 1.07 -1.03
C GLY A 5 4.60 0.70 -1.36
N VAL A 6 4.48 -0.29 -2.25
CA VAL A 6 3.23 -0.95 -2.64
C VAL A 6 3.42 -2.45 -2.52
N GLY A 7 2.48 -3.14 -1.90
CA GLY A 7 2.49 -4.60 -1.78
C GLY A 7 1.09 -5.20 -1.87
N ARG A 8 0.98 -6.36 -2.52
CA ARG A 8 -0.25 -7.11 -2.64
C ARG A 8 -0.51 -7.85 -1.32
N ILE A 9 -1.69 -7.64 -0.76
CA ILE A 9 -2.08 -8.15 0.56
C ILE A 9 -3.19 -9.20 0.49
N GLY A 10 -3.86 -9.36 -0.65
CA GLY A 10 -4.94 -10.32 -0.80
C GLY A 10 -5.43 -10.47 -2.24
N SER A 11 -6.23 -11.51 -2.47
CA SER A 11 -6.98 -11.70 -3.72
C SER A 11 -8.18 -10.75 -3.79
N ALA A 12 -8.81 -10.63 -4.96
CA ALA A 12 -9.92 -9.68 -5.16
C ALA A 12 -11.20 -10.04 -4.39
N ASP A 13 -11.33 -11.29 -3.98
CA ASP A 13 -12.43 -11.84 -3.18
C ASP A 13 -12.15 -11.81 -1.67
N ALA A 14 -10.95 -11.40 -1.23
CA ALA A 14 -10.61 -11.30 0.18
C ALA A 14 -11.48 -10.27 0.90
N THR A 15 -11.94 -10.64 2.09
CA THR A 15 -12.69 -9.80 3.01
C THR A 15 -11.76 -9.05 3.96
N GLU A 16 -12.28 -8.08 4.72
CA GLU A 16 -11.47 -7.35 5.71
C GLU A 16 -10.76 -8.27 6.71
N ASP A 17 -11.44 -9.34 7.14
CA ASP A 17 -10.89 -10.32 8.09
C ASP A 17 -9.74 -11.17 7.49
N ASP A 18 -9.66 -11.26 6.16
CA ASP A 18 -8.59 -11.96 5.45
C ASP A 18 -7.34 -11.09 5.23
N LEU A 19 -7.49 -9.76 5.35
CA LEU A 19 -6.41 -8.81 5.09
C LEU A 19 -5.51 -8.62 6.31
N PRO A 20 -4.21 -8.35 6.11
CA PRO A 20 -3.31 -8.07 7.21
C PRO A 20 -3.74 -6.81 7.96
N GLY A 21 -3.58 -6.84 9.28
CA GLY A 21 -3.83 -5.68 10.15
C GLY A 21 -2.94 -4.48 9.83
N VAL A 22 -3.15 -3.38 10.55
CA VAL A 22 -2.43 -2.12 10.36
C VAL A 22 -0.90 -2.30 10.40
N GLY A 23 -0.18 -1.58 9.53
CA GLY A 23 1.29 -1.50 9.57
C GLY A 23 1.99 -2.00 8.31
N ALA A 24 3.30 -2.19 8.45
CA ALA A 24 4.18 -2.63 7.38
C ALA A 24 3.85 -4.05 6.92
N ILE A 25 4.08 -4.28 5.64
CA ILE A 25 3.97 -5.58 4.99
C ILE A 25 5.27 -5.87 4.23
N ASP A 26 5.38 -7.05 3.64
CA ASP A 26 6.40 -7.31 2.64
C ASP A 26 6.05 -6.55 1.35
N TRP A 27 6.73 -5.42 1.13
CA TRP A 27 6.50 -4.56 -0.03
C TRP A 27 6.98 -5.24 -1.31
N ASN A 28 6.12 -5.32 -2.34
CA ASN A 28 6.52 -5.86 -3.65
C ASN A 28 7.27 -4.83 -4.49
N SER A 29 7.00 -3.55 -4.25
CA SER A 29 7.68 -2.43 -4.89
C SER A 29 7.96 -1.39 -3.83
N GLU A 30 9.18 -0.89 -3.80
CA GLU A 30 9.65 0.05 -2.81
C GLU A 30 10.18 1.31 -3.50
N CYS A 31 10.01 2.45 -2.84
CA CYS A 31 10.60 3.70 -3.26
C CYS A 31 12.10 3.71 -2.94
N ASP A 32 12.93 4.05 -3.92
CA ASP A 32 14.37 4.28 -3.73
C ASP A 32 14.65 5.76 -3.46
N GLY A 33 14.40 6.19 -2.21
CA GLY A 33 14.61 7.57 -1.76
C GLY A 33 13.34 8.43 -1.72
N ASP A 34 13.53 9.75 -1.78
CA ASP A 34 12.46 10.73 -1.64
C ASP A 34 11.79 11.01 -3.00
N HIS A 35 10.60 10.42 -3.19
CA HIS A 35 9.82 10.58 -4.41
C HIS A 35 8.50 11.27 -4.12
N ALA A 36 8.12 12.20 -4.98
CA ALA A 36 6.78 12.81 -4.96
C ALA A 36 5.71 11.88 -5.56
N GLU A 37 6.10 10.93 -6.39
CA GLU A 37 5.22 9.99 -7.09
C GLU A 37 5.87 8.61 -7.17
N MET A 38 5.09 7.55 -6.98
CA MET A 38 5.49 6.17 -7.23
C MET A 38 4.62 5.57 -8.35
N ARG A 39 5.27 4.92 -9.31
CA ARG A 39 4.58 4.16 -10.37
C ARG A 39 4.75 2.68 -10.10
N PHE A 40 3.65 1.95 -10.16
CA PHE A 40 3.67 0.50 -10.11
C PHE A 40 2.67 -0.06 -11.12
N THR A 41 2.92 -1.26 -11.61
CA THR A 41 1.98 -2.02 -12.43
C THR A 41 1.48 -3.19 -11.59
N PRO A 42 0.16 -3.32 -11.35
CA PRO A 42 -0.40 -4.47 -10.65
C PRO A 42 -0.05 -5.76 -11.39
N SER A 43 0.30 -6.80 -10.63
CA SER A 43 0.58 -8.14 -11.18
C SER A 43 -0.68 -8.98 -11.39
N ALA A 44 -1.75 -8.70 -10.66
CA ALA A 44 -3.04 -9.39 -10.74
C ALA A 44 -4.13 -8.55 -10.06
N SER A 45 -5.41 -8.84 -10.34
CA SER A 45 -6.50 -8.30 -9.53
C SER A 45 -6.34 -8.74 -8.06
N GLY A 46 -6.60 -7.81 -7.14
CA GLY A 46 -6.42 -8.05 -5.71
C GLY A 46 -6.41 -6.80 -4.84
N TRP A 47 -6.22 -7.02 -3.55
CA TRP A 47 -5.99 -5.95 -2.59
C TRP A 47 -4.50 -5.61 -2.54
N TYR A 48 -4.20 -4.32 -2.55
CA TYR A 48 -2.86 -3.75 -2.48
C TYR A 48 -2.80 -2.73 -1.36
N ARG A 49 -1.77 -2.80 -0.53
CA ARG A 49 -1.42 -1.75 0.42
C ARG A 49 -0.42 -0.81 -0.20
N ILE A 50 -0.70 0.48 -0.08
CA ILE A 50 0.20 1.57 -0.45
C ILE A 50 0.54 2.30 0.84
N GLY A 51 1.82 2.41 1.16
CA GLY A 51 2.24 3.01 2.44
C GLY A 51 3.47 3.88 2.32
N ALA A 52 3.63 4.75 3.33
CA ALA A 52 4.84 5.53 3.56
C ALA A 52 5.19 5.51 5.05
N ARG A 53 6.49 5.50 5.34
CA ARG A 53 7.00 5.65 6.71
C ARG A 53 7.08 7.13 7.05
N LEU A 54 6.43 7.52 8.13
CA LEU A 54 6.41 8.90 8.60
C LEU A 54 7.46 9.10 9.68
N GLN A 55 8.44 9.95 9.40
CA GLN A 55 9.51 10.28 10.33
C GLN A 55 9.75 11.79 10.33
N THR A 56 10.25 12.34 11.43
CA THR A 56 10.71 13.73 11.44
C THR A 56 11.97 13.87 10.60
N THR A 57 12.16 15.03 9.99
CA THR A 57 13.34 15.33 9.16
C THR A 57 14.65 15.28 9.94
N ASP A 58 14.60 15.41 11.27
CA ASP A 58 15.74 15.26 12.18
C ASP A 58 15.88 13.84 12.75
N GLU A 59 15.10 12.88 12.23
CA GLU A 59 15.04 11.46 12.62
C GLU A 59 14.77 11.20 14.12
N ARG A 60 14.43 12.23 14.90
CA ARG A 60 14.18 12.10 16.33
C ARG A 60 12.89 11.39 16.69
N ARG A 61 11.91 11.37 15.79
CA ARG A 61 10.67 10.64 15.98
C ARG A 61 10.28 9.84 14.74
N ASP A 62 9.90 8.60 15.00
CA ASP A 62 9.27 7.71 14.04
C ASP A 62 7.79 7.58 14.40
N PHE A 63 6.92 7.98 13.47
CA PHE A 63 5.47 7.86 13.61
C PHE A 63 4.95 6.53 13.02
N GLY A 64 5.83 5.69 12.51
CA GLY A 64 5.50 4.41 11.91
C GLY A 64 5.03 4.55 10.46
N TRP A 65 4.30 3.54 9.99
CA TRP A 65 3.75 3.50 8.64
C TRP A 65 2.30 3.98 8.64
N GLU A 66 2.00 4.90 7.73
CA GLU A 66 0.63 5.20 7.32
C GLU A 66 0.36 4.54 5.97
N ALA A 67 -0.83 3.97 5.80
CA ALA A 67 -1.16 3.20 4.62
C ALA A 67 -2.63 3.33 4.18
N VAL A 68 -2.86 3.00 2.91
CA VAL A 68 -4.19 2.84 2.32
C VAL A 68 -4.22 1.50 1.61
N ASP A 69 -5.28 0.74 1.85
CA ASP A 69 -5.55 -0.50 1.14
C ASP A 69 -6.52 -0.20 0.02
N VAL A 70 -6.18 -0.63 -1.19
CA VAL A 70 -6.98 -0.44 -2.39
C VAL A 70 -7.23 -1.77 -3.06
N LYS A 71 -8.47 -1.98 -3.50
CA LYS A 71 -8.81 -3.10 -4.36
C LYS A 71 -8.61 -2.69 -5.81
N ILE A 72 -7.70 -3.37 -6.48
CA ILE A 72 -7.35 -3.12 -7.88
C ILE A 72 -7.86 -4.28 -8.72
N VAL A 73 -8.55 -3.96 -9.81
CA VAL A 73 -9.10 -4.93 -10.75
C VAL A 73 -8.69 -4.59 -12.17
N GLU A 74 -8.40 -5.60 -12.97
CA GLU A 74 -8.23 -5.48 -14.42
C GLU A 74 -9.61 -5.43 -15.09
N THR A 75 -9.79 -4.49 -16.02
CA THR A 75 -10.99 -4.41 -16.86
C THR A 75 -10.77 -5.14 -18.18
N ASP A 76 -11.86 -5.36 -18.92
CA ASP A 76 -11.84 -6.07 -20.22
C ASP A 76 -10.92 -5.43 -21.29
N GLU A 77 -10.45 -4.21 -21.08
CA GLU A 77 -9.52 -3.49 -21.96
C GLU A 77 -8.06 -3.53 -21.47
N SER A 78 -7.71 -4.47 -20.60
CA SER A 78 -6.39 -4.56 -19.94
C SER A 78 -5.99 -3.26 -19.22
N ARG A 79 -6.98 -2.55 -18.68
CA ARG A 79 -6.78 -1.35 -17.85
C ARG A 79 -6.95 -1.69 -16.39
N TRP A 80 -6.11 -1.13 -15.54
CA TRP A 80 -6.21 -1.27 -14.09
C TRP A 80 -7.05 -0.13 -13.52
N VAL A 81 -8.01 -0.47 -12.66
CA VAL A 81 -8.83 0.51 -11.94
C VAL A 81 -8.87 0.18 -10.45
N ILE A 82 -9.02 1.22 -9.63
CA ILE A 82 -9.31 1.08 -8.21
C ILE A 82 -10.82 0.91 -8.07
N GLU A 83 -11.26 -0.27 -7.64
CA GLU A 83 -12.68 -0.56 -7.38
C GLU A 83 -13.11 -0.10 -5.99
N SER A 84 -12.22 -0.23 -5.00
CA SER A 84 -12.50 0.13 -3.61
C SER A 84 -11.24 0.67 -2.92
N GLN A 85 -11.44 1.50 -1.91
CA GLN A 85 -10.36 2.06 -1.08
C GLN A 85 -10.77 2.07 0.39
N TRP A 86 -9.84 1.67 1.27
CA TRP A 86 -9.97 1.72 2.72
C TRP A 86 -8.71 2.38 3.31
N LYS A 87 -8.88 3.41 4.15
CA LYS A 87 -7.78 4.01 4.92
C LYS A 87 -7.35 3.14 6.10
N VAL A 88 -6.12 2.65 6.10
CA VAL A 88 -5.56 1.84 7.19
C VAL A 88 -4.62 2.71 8.03
N SER A 89 -5.16 3.31 9.08
CA SER A 89 -4.35 4.08 10.05
C SER A 89 -4.14 3.27 11.33
N PRO A 90 -2.92 3.30 11.91
CA PRO A 90 -2.70 2.87 13.29
C PRO A 90 -3.70 3.55 14.21
N ARG A 91 -4.37 2.78 15.08
CA ARG A 91 -5.14 3.37 16.18
C ARG A 91 -4.13 3.82 17.23
N LEU A 92 -4.00 5.15 17.39
CA LEU A 92 -3.23 5.78 18.46
C LEU A 92 -3.76 5.36 19.84
#